data_AF-A0A246F6I9-F1
#
_entry.id   AF-A0A246F6I9-F1
#
_cell.length_a   1.000
_cell.length_b   1.000
_cell.length_c   1.000
_cell.angle_alpha   90.00
_cell.angle_beta   90.00
_cell.angle_gamma   90.00
#
_symmetry.space_group_name_H-M   'P 1'
#
loop_
_entity.id
_entity.type
_entity.pdbx_description
1 polymer ?
#
loop_
_entity_poly.entity_id
_entity_poly.type
_entity_poly.pdbx_seq_one_letter_code
_entity_poly.pdbx_strand_id
1 'polypeptide(L)'
;MTTDNPFATPHAPLTAPAAVASSAGRQPLLFVVAMTVAAALLFFGSNAVQWIADLGSYRERLPQYLPTMLASWLGGLLLYAAAVLLLVHYLRERQGILRFQPQAGLLAGFGVAYLIATLVVSTLVSYLSVSFYQWAFEQDTRTLWMILYGQANSLVNLTLGCLLPLWLVLLVGRSRSERLAPGQGFTLPSWQVALGVALTFTALIYKLLAALSYGALYLYSGADGWQSVLLLSSCALPFAIVMAAVQTRLPPQLSRFAAGQVLACAAILLVMWSVAIVLVSILVAFAAYSSLNSSSLPLYLLPPAILLLALLWPLARWCTGWFFAEQLVQSSAR
;
A
#
# COMPACT_ATOMS: atom_id res chain seq x y z
N MET A 1 49.33 -18.95 -46.56
CA MET A 1 49.64 -19.57 -45.26
C MET A 1 50.24 -18.49 -44.38
N THR A 2 49.42 -17.86 -43.54
CA THR A 2 49.85 -16.83 -42.59
C THR A 2 50.12 -17.52 -41.25
N THR A 3 51.37 -17.46 -40.81
CA THR A 3 51.84 -18.02 -39.54
C THR A 3 51.35 -17.16 -38.38
N ASP A 4 50.52 -17.74 -37.52
CA ASP A 4 50.12 -17.15 -36.24
C ASP A 4 51.33 -17.03 -35.29
N ASN A 5 51.51 -15.84 -34.70
CA ASN A 5 52.60 -15.56 -33.78
C ASN A 5 52.33 -16.23 -32.41
N PRO A 6 53.17 -17.18 -31.95
CA PRO A 6 52.95 -17.92 -30.71
C PRO A 6 53.19 -17.10 -29.44
N PHE A 7 53.64 -15.84 -29.55
CA PHE A 7 53.88 -14.92 -28.43
C PHE A 7 52.86 -13.78 -28.34
N ALA A 8 51.78 -13.82 -29.12
CA ALA A 8 50.70 -12.84 -28.98
C ALA A 8 50.02 -13.05 -27.61
N THR A 9 50.21 -12.09 -26.69
CA THR A 9 49.46 -12.04 -25.44
C THR A 9 47.96 -12.04 -25.76
N PRO A 10 47.15 -12.94 -25.16
CA PRO A 10 45.73 -12.96 -25.44
C PRO A 10 45.15 -11.59 -25.11
N HIS A 11 44.69 -10.86 -26.12
CA HIS A 11 43.94 -9.65 -25.92
C HIS A 11 42.69 -10.04 -25.16
N ALA A 12 42.69 -9.84 -23.84
CA ALA A 12 41.47 -9.87 -23.06
C ALA A 12 40.50 -8.88 -23.73
N PRO A 13 39.27 -9.29 -24.07
CA PRO A 13 38.31 -8.38 -24.69
C PRO A 13 38.14 -7.15 -23.79
N LEU A 14 38.48 -5.97 -24.30
CA LEU A 14 38.38 -4.67 -23.61
C LEU A 14 36.93 -4.24 -23.33
N THR A 15 35.96 -5.06 -23.66
CA THR A 15 34.56 -4.91 -23.33
C THR A 15 34.17 -6.04 -22.40
N ALA A 16 34.08 -5.75 -21.09
CA ALA A 16 33.34 -6.62 -20.19
C ALA A 16 31.98 -6.90 -20.85
N PRO A 17 31.57 -8.17 -21.01
CA PRO A 17 30.30 -8.48 -21.65
C PRO A 17 29.21 -7.72 -20.91
N ALA A 18 28.45 -6.90 -21.64
CA ALA A 18 27.35 -6.14 -21.10
C ALA A 18 26.47 -7.12 -20.32
N ALA A 19 26.54 -7.04 -18.99
CA ALA A 19 25.92 -8.03 -18.14
C ALA A 19 24.42 -8.06 -18.45
N VAL A 20 23.95 -9.17 -19.00
CA VAL A 20 22.54 -9.33 -19.39
C VAL A 20 21.71 -9.09 -18.15
N ALA A 21 20.96 -7.99 -18.15
CA ALA A 21 20.17 -7.61 -17.01
C ALA A 21 19.08 -8.66 -16.77
N SER A 22 19.04 -9.23 -15.57
CA SER A 22 18.06 -10.24 -15.22
C SER A 22 16.74 -9.58 -14.85
N SER A 23 15.67 -9.99 -15.54
CA SER A 23 14.33 -9.43 -15.33
C SER A 23 13.83 -9.77 -13.93
N ALA A 24 13.34 -8.73 -13.23
CA ALA A 24 12.68 -8.84 -11.95
C ALA A 24 11.43 -9.74 -12.04
N GLY A 25 11.52 -10.97 -11.51
CA GLY A 25 10.38 -11.88 -11.44
C GLY A 25 9.20 -11.33 -10.62
N ARG A 26 7.98 -11.82 -10.91
CA ARG A 26 6.71 -11.45 -10.25
C ARG A 26 6.58 -11.89 -8.77
N GLN A 27 7.68 -12.31 -8.14
CA GLN A 27 7.69 -12.85 -6.77
C GLN A 27 7.09 -11.92 -5.70
N PRO A 28 7.34 -10.60 -5.70
CA PRO A 28 6.76 -9.70 -4.68
C PRO A 28 5.24 -9.70 -4.68
N LEU A 29 4.62 -9.80 -5.85
CA LEU A 29 3.16 -9.89 -5.98
C LEU A 29 2.61 -11.22 -5.47
N LEU A 30 3.39 -12.29 -5.58
CA LEU A 30 2.97 -13.59 -5.06
C LEU A 30 2.94 -13.61 -3.53
N PHE A 31 3.84 -12.88 -2.85
CA PHE A 31 3.76 -12.66 -1.41
C PHE A 31 2.51 -11.83 -1.03
N VAL A 32 2.18 -10.80 -1.82
CA VAL A 32 0.92 -10.06 -1.65
C VAL A 32 -0.29 -10.99 -1.79
N VAL A 33 -0.33 -11.82 -2.84
CA VAL A 33 -1.42 -12.79 -3.06
C VAL A 33 -1.52 -13.79 -1.89
N ALA A 34 -0.39 -14.33 -1.43
CA ALA A 34 -0.36 -15.26 -0.30
C ALA A 34 -0.93 -14.62 0.97
N MET A 35 -0.56 -13.37 1.26
CA MET A 35 -1.15 -12.61 2.37
C MET A 35 -2.64 -12.37 2.16
N THR A 36 -3.09 -12.01 0.96
CA THR A 36 -4.51 -11.72 0.69
C THR A 36 -5.36 -12.97 0.88
N VAL A 37 -4.88 -14.12 0.42
CA VAL A 37 -5.55 -15.41 0.63
C VAL A 37 -5.61 -15.74 2.13
N ALA A 38 -4.50 -15.61 2.86
CA ALA A 38 -4.47 -15.86 4.30
C ALA A 38 -5.41 -14.91 5.07
N ALA A 39 -5.41 -13.62 4.75
CA ALA A 39 -6.30 -12.63 5.33
C ALA A 39 -7.77 -12.88 4.99
N ALA A 40 -8.08 -13.37 3.78
CA ALA A 40 -9.43 -13.77 3.39
C ALA A 40 -9.90 -14.99 4.20
N LEU A 41 -9.06 -16.02 4.33
CA LEU A 41 -9.36 -17.19 5.15
C LEU A 41 -9.67 -16.81 6.59
N LEU A 42 -8.88 -15.89 7.17
CA LEU A 42 -9.10 -15.42 8.53
C LEU A 42 -10.39 -14.60 8.65
N PHE A 43 -10.64 -13.69 7.72
CA PHE A 43 -11.85 -12.85 7.71
C PHE A 43 -13.12 -13.69 7.54
N PHE A 44 -13.21 -14.48 6.46
CA PHE A 44 -14.38 -15.31 6.18
C PHE A 44 -14.54 -16.44 7.20
N GLY A 45 -13.45 -17.08 7.62
CA GLY A 45 -13.48 -18.12 8.64
C GLY A 45 -14.01 -17.60 9.98
N SER A 46 -13.52 -16.44 10.44
CA SER A 46 -13.99 -15.83 11.69
C SER A 46 -15.47 -15.43 11.60
N ASN A 47 -15.90 -14.86 10.47
CA ASN A 47 -17.30 -14.51 10.24
C ASN A 47 -18.20 -15.75 10.18
N ALA A 48 -17.75 -16.83 9.54
CA ALA A 48 -18.50 -18.08 9.45
C ALA A 48 -18.69 -18.73 10.82
N VAL A 49 -17.64 -18.74 11.66
CA VAL A 49 -17.74 -19.24 13.04
C VAL A 49 -18.74 -18.42 13.85
N GLN A 50 -18.67 -17.08 13.79
CA GLN A 50 -19.62 -16.20 14.48
C GLN A 50 -21.06 -16.38 13.99
N TRP A 51 -21.25 -16.59 12.68
CA TRP A 51 -22.55 -16.87 12.09
C TRP A 51 -23.15 -18.21 12.55
N ILE A 52 -22.34 -19.27 12.56
CA ILE A 52 -22.77 -20.61 12.97
C ILE A 52 -23.12 -20.62 14.47
N ALA A 53 -22.27 -20.00 15.30
CA ALA A 53 -22.45 -19.94 16.74
C ALA A 53 -23.49 -18.90 17.21
N ASP A 54 -23.95 -18.03 16.30
CA ASP A 54 -24.90 -16.93 16.55
C ASP A 54 -24.62 -16.13 17.83
N LEU A 55 -23.35 -15.83 18.06
CA LEU A 55 -22.90 -15.13 19.26
C LEU A 55 -23.45 -13.69 19.30
N GLY A 56 -24.36 -13.42 20.23
CA GLY A 56 -24.89 -12.07 20.46
C GLY A 56 -25.76 -11.53 19.33
N SER A 57 -26.66 -12.38 18.80
CA SER A 57 -27.54 -12.08 17.66
C SER A 57 -26.79 -11.55 16.43
N TYR A 58 -25.65 -12.19 16.15
CA TYR A 58 -24.77 -11.83 15.03
C TYR A 58 -25.51 -11.86 13.70
N ARG A 59 -26.41 -12.83 13.50
CA ARG A 59 -27.17 -12.99 12.25
C ARG A 59 -28.04 -11.79 11.92
N GLU A 60 -28.66 -11.19 12.93
CA GLU A 60 -29.55 -10.02 12.76
C GLU A 60 -28.75 -8.75 12.51
N ARG A 61 -27.57 -8.63 13.12
CA ARG A 61 -26.70 -7.45 13.03
C ARG A 61 -25.80 -7.46 11.79
N LEU A 62 -25.45 -8.63 11.28
CA LEU A 62 -24.50 -8.77 10.16
C LEU A 62 -24.85 -7.91 8.95
N PRO A 63 -26.10 -7.86 8.44
CA PRO A 63 -26.42 -7.07 7.26
C PRO A 63 -26.13 -5.57 7.44
N GLN A 64 -26.28 -5.06 8.67
CA GLN A 64 -26.03 -3.66 9.01
C GLN A 64 -24.54 -3.33 9.06
N TYR A 65 -23.72 -4.23 9.63
CA TYR A 65 -22.28 -3.97 9.85
C TYR A 65 -21.37 -4.53 8.75
N LEU A 66 -21.84 -5.48 7.94
CA LEU A 66 -21.05 -6.11 6.89
C LEU A 66 -20.41 -5.11 5.92
N PRO A 67 -21.10 -4.05 5.43
CA PRO A 67 -20.46 -3.07 4.55
C PRO A 67 -19.26 -2.37 5.20
N THR A 68 -19.39 -1.99 6.48
CA THR A 68 -18.32 -1.35 7.26
C THR A 68 -17.16 -2.32 7.54
N MET A 69 -17.47 -3.57 7.90
CA MET A 69 -16.45 -4.62 8.12
C MET A 69 -15.67 -4.90 6.83
N LEU A 70 -16.37 -5.03 5.70
CA LEU A 70 -15.78 -5.30 4.40
C LEU A 70 -14.89 -4.13 3.94
N ALA A 71 -15.38 -2.89 4.06
CA ALA A 71 -14.62 -1.70 3.72
C ALA A 71 -13.34 -1.60 4.56
N SER A 72 -13.45 -1.80 5.88
CA SER A 72 -12.29 -1.79 6.79
C SER A 72 -11.28 -2.89 6.46
N TRP A 73 -11.76 -4.10 6.16
CA TRP A 73 -10.90 -5.22 5.76
C TRP A 73 -10.17 -4.96 4.43
N LEU A 74 -10.90 -4.54 3.39
CA LEU A 74 -10.32 -4.18 2.08
C LEU A 74 -9.32 -3.02 2.20
N GLY A 75 -9.66 -2.00 2.99
CA GLY A 75 -8.77 -0.88 3.27
C GLY A 75 -7.51 -1.28 4.02
N GLY A 76 -7.61 -2.20 4.97
CA GLY A 76 -6.46 -2.84 5.63
C GLY A 76 -5.59 -3.62 4.64
N LEU A 77 -6.22 -4.39 3.75
CA LEU A 77 -5.51 -5.14 2.70
C LEU A 77 -4.70 -4.24 1.77
N LEU A 78 -5.22 -3.06 1.39
CA LEU A 78 -4.46 -2.11 0.56
C LEU A 78 -3.17 -1.67 1.25
N LEU A 79 -3.25 -1.35 2.54
CA LEU A 79 -2.08 -0.96 3.33
C LEU A 79 -1.09 -2.13 3.47
N TYR A 80 -1.59 -3.33 3.75
CA TYR A 80 -0.73 -4.51 3.92
C TYR A 80 -0.08 -4.90 2.59
N ALA A 81 -0.82 -4.88 1.48
CA ALA A 81 -0.29 -5.14 0.14
C ALA A 81 0.83 -4.15 -0.23
N ALA A 82 0.61 -2.86 0.02
CA ALA A 82 1.62 -1.83 -0.19
C ALA A 82 2.88 -2.11 0.66
N ALA A 83 2.71 -2.39 1.95
CA ALA A 83 3.82 -2.60 2.88
C ALA A 83 4.60 -3.90 2.58
N VAL A 84 3.91 -5.00 2.26
CA VAL A 84 4.51 -6.27 1.82
C VAL A 84 5.32 -6.05 0.55
N LEU A 85 4.76 -5.36 -0.44
CA LEU A 85 5.44 -5.06 -1.69
C LEU A 85 6.72 -4.24 -1.44
N LEU A 86 6.63 -3.16 -0.65
CA LEU A 86 7.78 -2.34 -0.26
C LEU A 86 8.86 -3.16 0.46
N LEU A 87 8.47 -3.97 1.46
CA LEU A 87 9.42 -4.74 2.27
C LEU A 87 10.14 -5.81 1.46
N VAL A 88 9.42 -6.55 0.60
CA VAL A 88 10.03 -7.58 -0.25
C VAL A 88 11.03 -6.95 -1.23
N HIS A 89 10.67 -5.83 -1.87
CA HIS A 89 11.59 -5.12 -2.75
C HIS A 89 12.80 -4.55 -1.99
N TYR A 90 12.57 -3.93 -0.83
CA TYR A 90 13.63 -3.39 0.02
C TYR A 90 14.65 -4.46 0.43
N LEU A 91 14.17 -5.64 0.87
CA LEU A 91 15.05 -6.74 1.27
C LEU A 91 15.83 -7.31 0.08
N ARG A 92 15.19 -7.44 -1.10
CA ARG A 92 15.89 -7.90 -2.32
C ARG A 92 17.02 -6.96 -2.71
N GLU A 93 16.76 -5.66 -2.70
CA GLU A 93 17.77 -4.65 -3.04
C GLU A 93 18.90 -4.62 -2.00
N ARG A 94 18.55 -4.55 -0.72
CA ARG A 94 19.54 -4.45 0.36
C ARG A 94 20.42 -5.69 0.47
N GLN A 95 19.89 -6.86 0.14
CA GLN A 95 20.61 -8.13 0.26
C GLN A 95 21.15 -8.66 -1.07
N GLY A 96 20.92 -7.96 -2.18
CA GLY A 96 21.34 -8.39 -3.52
C GLY A 96 20.71 -9.72 -3.95
N ILE A 97 19.44 -9.96 -3.60
CA ILE A 97 18.73 -11.22 -3.90
C ILE A 97 17.97 -11.10 -5.22
N LEU A 98 18.35 -11.92 -6.19
CA LEU A 98 17.67 -12.02 -7.46
C LEU A 98 16.35 -12.77 -7.33
N ARG A 99 16.33 -13.95 -6.69
CA ARG A 99 15.12 -14.76 -6.49
C ARG A 99 15.14 -15.45 -5.15
N PHE A 100 14.00 -15.42 -4.45
CA PHE A 100 13.80 -16.21 -3.24
C PHE A 100 13.51 -17.67 -3.59
N GLN A 101 14.20 -18.60 -2.92
CA GLN A 101 14.03 -20.05 -3.08
C GLN A 101 14.06 -20.75 -1.72
N PRO A 102 13.29 -21.84 -1.51
CA PRO A 102 12.23 -22.37 -2.39
C PRO A 102 10.97 -21.49 -2.32
N GLN A 103 10.47 -21.06 -3.47
CA GLN A 103 9.39 -20.07 -3.53
C GLN A 103 8.07 -20.56 -2.91
N ALA A 104 7.62 -21.77 -3.25
CA ALA A 104 6.36 -22.32 -2.73
C ALA A 104 6.40 -22.48 -1.19
N GLY A 105 7.53 -22.95 -0.65
CA GLY A 105 7.73 -23.10 0.79
C GLY A 105 7.71 -21.76 1.53
N LEU A 106 8.30 -20.71 0.96
CA LEU A 106 8.29 -19.37 1.55
C LEU A 106 6.90 -18.73 1.51
N LEU A 107 6.15 -18.92 0.42
CA LEU A 107 4.77 -18.42 0.31
C LEU A 107 3.84 -19.12 1.32
N ALA A 108 3.91 -20.46 1.40
CA ALA A 108 3.12 -21.23 2.36
C ALA A 108 3.53 -20.90 3.81
N GLY A 109 4.83 -20.85 4.08
CA GLY A 109 5.36 -20.50 5.41
C GLY A 109 4.95 -19.10 5.84
N PHE A 110 4.96 -18.12 4.92
CA PHE A 110 4.47 -16.78 5.20
C PHE A 110 2.95 -16.75 5.46
N GLY A 111 2.15 -17.44 4.64
CA GLY A 111 0.70 -17.53 4.87
C GLY A 111 0.35 -18.10 6.25
N VAL A 112 1.00 -19.19 6.65
CA VAL A 112 0.81 -19.81 7.97
C VAL A 112 1.30 -18.89 9.10
N ALA A 113 2.50 -18.32 8.97
CA ALA A 113 3.03 -17.40 9.97
C ALA A 113 2.16 -16.14 10.13
N TYR A 114 1.62 -15.62 9.04
CA TYR A 114 0.67 -14.50 9.03
C TYR A 114 -0.61 -14.86 9.80
N LEU A 115 -1.20 -16.04 9.55
CA LEU A 115 -2.39 -16.49 10.26
C LEU A 115 -2.15 -16.58 11.77
N ILE A 116 -1.06 -17.25 12.18
CA ILE A 116 -0.71 -17.43 13.59
C ILE A 116 -0.46 -16.06 14.25
N ALA A 117 0.38 -15.22 13.64
CA ALA A 117 0.71 -13.91 14.17
C ALA A 117 -0.55 -13.03 14.28
N THR A 118 -1.40 -13.01 13.24
CA THR A 118 -2.64 -12.22 13.25
C THR A 118 -3.60 -12.70 14.31
N LEU A 119 -3.76 -14.02 14.50
CA LEU A 119 -4.59 -14.56 15.59
C LEU A 119 -4.07 -14.13 16.95
N VAL A 120 -2.77 -14.35 17.23
CA VAL A 120 -2.14 -13.99 18.52
C VAL A 120 -2.26 -12.49 18.80
N VAL A 121 -1.91 -11.65 17.82
CA VAL A 121 -1.97 -10.19 17.95
C VAL A 121 -3.40 -9.72 18.14
N SER A 122 -4.35 -10.24 17.34
CA SER A 122 -5.77 -9.86 17.45
C SER A 122 -6.36 -10.26 18.80
N THR A 123 -6.02 -11.45 19.31
CA THR A 123 -6.46 -11.89 20.64
C THR A 123 -5.89 -11.00 21.73
N LEU A 124 -4.58 -10.72 21.70
CA LEU A 124 -3.94 -9.86 22.70
C LEU A 124 -4.53 -8.45 22.70
N VAL A 125 -4.67 -7.86 21.51
CA VAL A 125 -5.32 -6.56 21.31
C VAL A 125 -6.75 -6.59 21.85
N SER A 126 -7.52 -7.63 21.57
CA SER A 126 -8.91 -7.74 22.03
C SER A 126 -9.00 -7.74 23.56
N TYR A 127 -8.11 -8.44 24.25
CA TYR A 127 -8.05 -8.41 25.72
C TYR A 127 -7.74 -7.00 26.26
N LEU A 128 -6.75 -6.32 25.69
CA LEU A 128 -6.37 -4.96 26.09
C LEU A 128 -7.44 -3.92 25.71
N SER A 129 -8.20 -4.19 24.64
CA SER A 129 -9.25 -3.30 24.13
C SER A 129 -10.33 -3.07 25.17
N VAL A 130 -10.72 -4.08 25.96
CA VAL A 130 -11.86 -4.00 26.88
C VAL A 130 -11.64 -2.90 27.92
N SER A 131 -10.49 -2.92 28.60
CA SER A 131 -10.13 -1.91 29.58
C SER A 131 -9.95 -0.54 28.95
N PHE A 132 -9.36 -0.47 27.75
CA PHE A 132 -9.19 0.79 27.03
C PHE A 132 -10.54 1.42 26.65
N TYR A 133 -11.48 0.62 26.14
CA TYR A 133 -12.80 1.12 25.77
C TYR A 133 -13.55 1.64 26.99
N GLN A 134 -13.53 0.91 28.11
CA GLN A 134 -14.16 1.36 29.36
C GLN A 134 -13.62 2.73 29.78
N TRP A 135 -12.30 2.89 29.84
CA TRP A 135 -11.68 4.16 30.15
C TRP A 135 -12.01 5.26 29.12
N ALA A 136 -12.00 4.94 27.83
CA ALA A 136 -12.27 5.91 26.77
C ALA A 136 -13.73 6.39 26.78
N PHE A 137 -14.67 5.57 27.23
CA PHE A 137 -16.08 5.95 27.40
C PHE A 137 -16.31 6.91 28.56
N GLU A 138 -15.41 6.95 29.54
CA GLU A 138 -15.44 7.92 30.65
C GLU A 138 -14.89 9.30 30.25
N GLN A 139 -14.23 9.42 29.09
CA GLN A 139 -13.64 10.68 28.63
C GLN A 139 -14.62 11.48 27.74
N ASP A 140 -14.65 12.79 27.94
CA ASP A 140 -15.42 13.71 27.08
C ASP A 140 -14.95 13.68 25.61
N THR A 141 -13.66 13.39 25.37
CA THR A 141 -13.05 13.29 24.04
C THR A 141 -13.00 11.85 23.50
N ARG A 142 -13.97 11.00 23.83
CA ARG A 142 -14.01 9.58 23.43
C ARG A 142 -13.73 9.33 21.94
N THR A 143 -14.24 10.20 21.06
CA THR A 143 -14.13 10.01 19.60
C THR A 143 -12.69 10.11 19.12
N LEU A 144 -11.91 11.05 19.67
CA LEU A 144 -10.49 11.18 19.36
C LEU A 144 -9.72 9.94 19.84
N TRP A 145 -10.01 9.46 21.06
CA TRP A 145 -9.38 8.27 21.60
C TRP A 145 -9.69 7.01 20.78
N MET A 146 -10.93 6.84 20.31
CA MET A 146 -11.31 5.73 19.44
C MET A 146 -10.62 5.78 18.07
N ILE A 147 -10.48 6.98 17.48
CA ILE A 147 -9.75 7.16 16.21
C ILE A 147 -8.26 6.81 16.40
N LEU A 148 -7.62 7.37 17.43
CA LEU A 148 -6.21 7.09 17.74
C LEU A 148 -5.98 5.60 18.00
N TYR A 149 -6.87 4.98 18.75
CA TYR A 149 -6.85 3.54 19.00
C TYR A 149 -6.96 2.73 17.71
N GLY A 150 -7.90 3.08 16.82
CA GLY A 150 -8.06 2.43 15.52
C GLY A 150 -6.79 2.51 14.66
N GLN A 151 -6.12 3.67 14.64
CA GLN A 151 -4.87 3.84 13.90
C GLN A 151 -3.71 3.07 14.55
N ALA A 152 -3.56 3.16 15.87
CA ALA A 152 -2.55 2.42 16.62
C ALA A 152 -2.72 0.92 16.44
N ASN A 153 -3.95 0.41 16.58
CA ASN A 153 -4.27 -0.99 16.36
C ASN A 153 -3.97 -1.42 14.92
N SER A 154 -4.27 -0.59 13.92
CA SER A 154 -3.92 -0.86 12.53
C SER A 154 -2.41 -0.95 12.30
N LEU A 155 -1.62 -0.11 12.98
CA LEU A 155 -0.15 -0.15 12.92
C LEU A 155 0.41 -1.38 13.62
N VAL A 156 -0.14 -1.75 14.78
CA VAL A 156 0.23 -2.96 15.51
C VAL A 156 -0.03 -4.21 14.66
N ASN A 157 -1.21 -4.31 14.03
CA ASN A 157 -1.52 -5.44 13.15
C ASN A 157 -0.65 -5.45 11.89
N LEU A 158 -0.36 -4.29 11.29
CA LEU A 158 0.57 -4.21 10.18
C LEU A 158 1.98 -4.70 10.58
N THR A 159 2.51 -4.19 11.69
CA THR A 159 3.89 -4.46 12.10
C THR A 159 4.08 -5.86 12.64
N LEU A 160 3.30 -6.25 13.65
CA LEU A 160 3.43 -7.54 14.33
C LEU A 160 2.70 -8.66 13.58
N GLY A 161 1.53 -8.38 13.02
CA GLY A 161 0.72 -9.38 12.31
C GLY A 161 1.20 -9.66 10.88
N CYS A 162 1.77 -8.68 10.19
CA CYS A 162 2.13 -8.82 8.77
C CYS A 162 3.64 -8.70 8.48
N LEU A 163 4.27 -7.59 8.86
CA LEU A 163 5.66 -7.29 8.47
C LEU A 163 6.68 -8.15 9.21
N LEU A 164 6.48 -8.38 10.50
CA LEU A 164 7.34 -9.23 11.31
C LEU A 164 7.38 -10.68 10.81
N PRO A 165 6.25 -11.38 10.60
CA PRO A 165 6.30 -12.75 10.06
C PRO A 165 6.86 -12.79 8.65
N LEU A 166 6.57 -11.80 7.80
CA LEU A 166 7.18 -11.70 6.46
C LEU A 166 8.69 -11.58 6.55
N TRP A 167 9.20 -10.67 7.38
CA TRP A 167 10.62 -10.44 7.57
C TRP A 167 11.33 -11.70 8.07
N LEU A 168 10.77 -12.38 9.07
CA LEU A 168 11.33 -13.63 9.60
C LEU A 168 11.39 -14.73 8.54
N VAL A 169 10.31 -14.94 7.78
CA VAL A 169 10.27 -15.96 6.71
C VAL A 169 11.30 -15.67 5.63
N LEU A 170 11.44 -14.41 5.22
CA LEU A 170 12.43 -14.01 4.22
C LEU A 170 13.87 -14.13 4.75
N LEU A 171 14.10 -13.87 6.05
CA LEU A 171 15.40 -14.09 6.68
C LEU A 171 15.80 -15.57 6.69
N VAL A 172 14.86 -16.46 7.02
CA VAL A 172 15.09 -17.93 6.99
C VAL A 172 15.37 -18.40 5.56
N GLY A 173 14.66 -17.86 4.57
CA GLY A 173 14.86 -18.16 3.15
C GLY A 173 16.15 -17.60 2.54
N ARG A 174 16.83 -16.68 3.22
CA ARG A 174 17.97 -15.93 2.67
C ARG A 174 19.12 -16.81 2.23
N SER A 175 19.45 -17.84 3.02
CA SER A 175 20.61 -18.72 2.75
C SER A 175 20.44 -19.55 1.47
N ARG A 176 19.19 -19.82 1.08
CA ARG A 176 18.83 -20.64 -0.08
C ARG A 176 18.50 -19.81 -1.33
N SER A 177 18.51 -18.49 -1.20
CA SER A 177 18.08 -17.57 -2.26
C SER A 177 19.19 -17.30 -3.28
N GLU A 178 18.79 -17.11 -4.54
CA GLU A 178 19.68 -16.81 -5.65
C GLU A 178 20.18 -15.36 -5.53
N ARG A 179 21.49 -15.18 -5.49
CA ARG A 179 22.13 -13.86 -5.34
C ARG A 179 22.49 -13.28 -6.69
N LEU A 180 22.41 -11.95 -6.78
CA LEU A 180 22.88 -11.20 -7.93
C LEU A 180 24.40 -11.32 -8.02
N ALA A 181 24.90 -11.68 -9.21
CA ALA A 181 26.35 -11.73 -9.44
C ALA A 181 26.95 -10.31 -9.41
N PRO A 182 28.19 -10.14 -8.93
CA PRO A 182 28.86 -8.84 -8.93
C PRO A 182 28.94 -8.29 -10.37
N GLY A 183 28.39 -7.09 -10.59
CA GLY A 183 28.35 -6.44 -11.90
C GLY A 183 27.11 -6.72 -12.76
N GLN A 184 26.19 -7.60 -12.34
CA GLN A 184 24.90 -7.76 -13.03
C GLN A 184 23.94 -6.63 -12.65
N GLY A 185 23.41 -5.94 -13.66
CA GLY A 185 22.33 -4.98 -13.50
C GLY A 185 20.98 -5.67 -13.26
N PHE A 186 20.15 -5.08 -12.42
CA PHE A 186 18.77 -5.50 -12.21
C PHE A 186 17.85 -4.68 -13.11
N THR A 187 16.94 -5.31 -13.86
CA THR A 187 15.91 -4.60 -14.64
C THR A 187 14.53 -4.88 -14.09
N LEU A 188 13.85 -3.81 -13.71
CA LEU A 188 12.51 -3.81 -13.16
C LEU A 188 11.56 -3.11 -14.13
N PRO A 189 10.40 -3.69 -14.45
CA PRO A 189 9.43 -3.02 -15.30
C PRO A 189 8.77 -1.85 -14.55
N SER A 190 8.55 -0.73 -15.24
CA SER A 190 8.06 0.52 -14.64
C SER A 190 6.69 0.42 -13.96
N TRP A 191 5.82 -0.45 -14.46
CA TRP A 191 4.50 -0.67 -13.88
C TRP A 191 4.55 -1.18 -12.44
N GLN A 192 5.62 -1.88 -12.02
CA GLN A 192 5.76 -2.34 -10.63
C GLN A 192 6.05 -1.16 -9.69
N VAL A 193 6.86 -0.20 -10.12
CA VAL A 193 7.11 1.04 -9.37
C VAL A 193 5.86 1.91 -9.34
N ALA A 194 5.18 2.05 -10.49
CA ALA A 194 3.91 2.78 -10.56
C ALA A 194 2.85 2.17 -9.65
N LEU A 195 2.73 0.85 -9.63
CA LEU A 195 1.84 0.13 -8.72
C LEU A 195 2.23 0.36 -7.26
N GLY A 196 3.52 0.33 -6.93
CA GLY A 196 4.00 0.63 -5.58
C GLY A 196 3.63 2.03 -5.11
N VAL A 197 3.85 3.05 -5.94
CA VAL A 197 3.48 4.44 -5.65
C VAL A 197 1.96 4.59 -5.52
N ALA A 198 1.20 4.03 -6.46
CA ALA A 198 -0.26 4.14 -6.46
C ALA A 198 -0.89 3.42 -5.26
N LEU A 199 -0.43 2.21 -4.92
CA LEU A 199 -0.92 1.46 -3.76
C LEU A 199 -0.59 2.17 -2.45
N THR A 200 0.63 2.66 -2.29
CA THR A 200 1.05 3.38 -1.07
C THR A 200 0.27 4.68 -0.90
N PHE A 201 0.15 5.49 -1.95
CA PHE A 201 -0.67 6.70 -1.96
C PHE A 201 -2.13 6.42 -1.58
N THR A 202 -2.74 5.42 -2.23
CA THR A 202 -4.14 5.06 -2.02
C THR A 202 -4.39 4.50 -0.61
N ALA A 203 -3.47 3.69 -0.10
CA ALA A 203 -3.56 3.15 1.26
C ALA A 203 -3.50 4.27 2.32
N LEU A 204 -2.62 5.24 2.15
CA LEU A 204 -2.50 6.37 3.06
C LEU A 204 -3.74 7.28 3.00
N ILE A 205 -4.25 7.56 1.80
CA ILE A 205 -5.50 8.32 1.61
C ILE A 205 -6.65 7.62 2.29
N TYR A 206 -6.83 6.32 2.03
CA TYR A 206 -7.93 5.57 2.62
C TYR A 206 -7.87 5.61 4.14
N LYS A 207 -6.68 5.46 4.76
CA LYS A 207 -6.53 5.53 6.21
C LYS A 207 -6.87 6.91 6.78
N LEU A 208 -6.46 7.98 6.09
CA LEU A 208 -6.78 9.36 6.47
C LEU A 208 -8.28 9.62 6.36
N LEU A 209 -8.88 9.27 5.22
CA LEU A 209 -10.30 9.41 4.96
C LEU A 209 -11.15 8.58 5.93
N ALA A 210 -10.75 7.35 6.23
CA ALA A 210 -11.45 6.50 7.18
C ALA A 210 -11.44 7.11 8.59
N ALA A 211 -10.31 7.69 9.02
CA ALA A 211 -10.23 8.41 10.30
C ALA A 211 -11.19 9.61 10.34
N LEU A 212 -11.23 10.40 9.26
CA LEU A 212 -12.11 11.55 9.10
C LEU A 212 -13.58 11.14 9.07
N SER A 213 -13.93 10.06 8.37
CA SER A 213 -15.31 9.57 8.30
C SER A 213 -15.81 9.09 9.65
N TYR A 214 -14.98 8.42 10.45
CA TYR A 214 -15.35 8.06 11.82
C TYR A 214 -15.66 9.29 12.68
N GLY A 215 -14.90 10.38 12.52
CA GLY A 215 -15.18 11.64 13.20
C GLY A 215 -16.49 12.31 12.73
N ALA A 216 -16.74 12.34 11.42
CA ALA A 216 -17.94 12.94 10.83
C ALA A 216 -19.23 12.15 11.12
N LEU A 217 -19.15 10.82 11.16
CA LEU A 217 -20.27 9.93 11.46
C LEU A 217 -20.79 10.06 12.90
N TYR A 218 -19.94 10.46 13.85
CA TYR A 218 -20.39 10.77 15.21
C TYR A 218 -21.20 12.07 15.31
N LEU A 219 -21.02 12.99 14.35
CA LEU A 219 -21.72 14.27 14.30
C LEU A 219 -23.09 14.16 13.59
N TYR A 220 -23.23 13.23 12.65
CA TYR A 220 -24.47 12.98 11.91
C TYR A 220 -25.03 11.61 12.29
N SER A 221 -26.13 11.59 13.06
CA SER A 221 -26.75 10.40 13.68
C SER A 221 -27.40 9.39 12.72
N GLY A 222 -26.95 9.29 11.47
CA GLY A 222 -27.55 8.48 10.40
C GLY A 222 -26.52 7.71 9.59
N ALA A 223 -25.54 7.10 10.26
CA ALA A 223 -24.44 6.39 9.63
C ALA A 223 -24.90 5.08 8.95
N ASP A 224 -25.38 5.16 7.72
CA ASP A 224 -25.58 3.97 6.89
C ASP A 224 -24.22 3.32 6.59
N GLY A 225 -24.06 2.04 6.93
CA GLY A 225 -22.78 1.31 6.79
C GLY A 225 -22.17 1.34 5.39
N TRP A 226 -22.99 1.63 4.37
CA TRP A 226 -22.60 1.79 2.96
C TRP A 226 -21.65 2.97 2.72
N GLN A 227 -21.62 3.98 3.58
CA GLN A 227 -20.69 5.11 3.44
C GLN A 227 -19.23 4.66 3.42
N SER A 228 -18.88 3.64 4.21
CA SER A 228 -17.52 3.09 4.25
C SER A 228 -17.10 2.46 2.91
N VAL A 229 -18.05 1.82 2.23
CA VAL A 229 -17.84 1.20 0.91
C VAL A 229 -17.73 2.28 -0.17
N LEU A 230 -18.58 3.30 -0.12
CA LEU A 230 -18.50 4.45 -1.02
C LEU A 230 -17.16 5.19 -0.87
N LEU A 231 -16.68 5.36 0.37
CA LEU A 231 -15.37 5.95 0.65
C LEU A 231 -14.23 5.12 0.04
N LEU A 232 -14.28 3.80 0.19
CA LEU A 232 -13.30 2.92 -0.45
C LEU A 232 -13.35 3.02 -1.98
N SER A 233 -14.56 3.03 -2.56
CA SER A 233 -14.74 3.16 -4.00
C SER A 233 -14.21 4.49 -4.55
N SER A 234 -14.31 5.56 -3.75
CA SER A 234 -13.79 6.88 -4.12
C SER A 234 -12.26 6.92 -4.27
N CYS A 235 -11.56 5.94 -3.71
CA CYS A 235 -10.10 5.81 -3.82
C CYS A 235 -9.66 5.14 -5.13
N ALA A 236 -10.57 4.51 -5.88
CA ALA A 236 -10.23 3.81 -7.13
C ALA A 236 -9.79 4.75 -8.25
N LEU A 237 -10.45 5.91 -8.37
CA LEU A 237 -10.10 6.94 -9.36
C LEU A 237 -8.72 7.57 -9.07
N PRO A 238 -8.43 8.06 -7.85
CA PRO A 238 -7.09 8.52 -7.48
C PRO A 238 -6.00 7.48 -7.73
N PHE A 239 -6.27 6.20 -7.41
CA PHE A 239 -5.35 5.11 -7.70
C PHE A 239 -5.01 5.02 -9.20
N ALA A 240 -6.04 4.97 -10.07
CA ALA A 240 -5.85 4.84 -11.51
C ALA A 240 -5.10 6.05 -12.10
N ILE A 241 -5.44 7.26 -11.65
CA ILE A 241 -4.79 8.51 -12.06
C ILE A 241 -3.31 8.49 -11.69
N VAL A 242 -2.97 8.15 -10.44
CA VAL A 242 -1.56 8.11 -9.99
C VAL A 242 -0.81 7.01 -10.71
N MET A 243 -1.39 5.82 -10.87
CA MET A 243 -0.75 4.72 -11.58
C MET A 243 -0.41 5.10 -13.02
N ALA A 244 -1.35 5.67 -13.76
CA ALA A 244 -1.14 6.09 -15.14
C ALA A 244 -0.19 7.30 -15.25
N ALA A 245 -0.29 8.28 -14.34
CA ALA A 245 0.61 9.44 -14.31
C ALA A 245 2.06 9.03 -14.04
N VAL A 246 2.29 8.11 -13.10
CA VAL A 246 3.63 7.59 -12.77
C VAL A 246 4.16 6.73 -13.91
N GLN A 247 3.34 5.83 -14.45
CA GLN A 247 3.74 4.93 -15.54
C GLN A 247 4.11 5.68 -16.82
N THR A 248 3.38 6.73 -17.18
CA THR A 248 3.66 7.54 -18.38
C THR A 248 4.88 8.45 -18.23
N ARG A 249 5.38 8.64 -17.00
CA ARG A 249 6.59 9.44 -16.74
C ARG A 249 7.86 8.60 -16.61
N LEU A 250 7.75 7.37 -16.13
CA LEU A 250 8.90 6.48 -15.93
C LEU A 250 9.35 5.82 -17.25
N PRO A 251 10.66 5.57 -17.42
CA PRO A 251 11.17 4.78 -18.54
C PRO A 251 10.65 3.34 -18.43
N PRO A 252 10.56 2.55 -19.52
CA PRO A 252 9.94 1.22 -19.50
C PRO A 252 10.63 0.23 -18.55
N GLN A 253 11.93 0.43 -18.29
CA GLN A 253 12.74 -0.38 -17.40
C GLN A 253 13.54 0.51 -16.45
N LEU A 254 13.58 0.14 -15.19
CA LEU A 254 14.30 0.82 -14.12
C LEU A 254 15.38 -0.10 -13.53
N SER A 255 16.46 0.50 -13.06
CA SER A 255 17.61 -0.20 -12.46
C SER A 255 17.32 -0.68 -11.03
N ARG A 256 16.38 -0.03 -10.33
CA ARG A 256 15.99 -0.32 -8.96
C ARG A 256 14.55 0.09 -8.71
N PHE A 257 13.89 -0.59 -7.77
CA PHE A 257 12.60 -0.19 -7.22
C PHE A 257 12.73 1.01 -6.27
N ALA A 258 13.81 1.06 -5.47
CA ALA A 258 14.09 2.10 -4.48
C ALA A 258 12.89 2.36 -3.54
N ALA A 259 12.59 1.38 -2.67
CA ALA A 259 11.40 1.41 -1.81
C ALA A 259 11.23 2.70 -0.99
N GLY A 260 12.34 3.30 -0.53
CA GLY A 260 12.33 4.59 0.17
C GLY A 260 11.87 5.75 -0.72
N GLN A 261 12.28 5.78 -1.99
CA GLN A 261 11.86 6.79 -2.96
C GLN A 261 10.37 6.64 -3.31
N VAL A 262 9.88 5.40 -3.43
CA VAL A 262 8.45 5.10 -3.63
C VAL A 262 7.62 5.64 -2.47
N LEU A 263 8.02 5.33 -1.23
CA LEU A 263 7.32 5.79 -0.03
C LEU A 263 7.35 7.32 0.10
N ALA A 264 8.51 7.95 -0.11
CA ALA A 264 8.67 9.41 -0.06
C ALA A 264 7.83 10.10 -1.14
N CYS A 265 7.84 9.58 -2.37
CA CYS A 265 7.04 10.09 -3.48
C CYS A 265 5.55 10.04 -3.15
N ALA A 266 5.06 8.92 -2.61
CA ALA A 266 3.65 8.78 -2.23
C ALA A 266 3.26 9.69 -1.06
N ALA A 267 4.13 9.82 -0.05
CA ALA A 267 3.89 10.68 1.11
C ALA A 267 3.86 12.16 0.73
N ILE A 268 4.80 12.62 -0.10
CA ILE A 268 4.84 14.02 -0.55
C ILE A 268 3.69 14.32 -1.50
N LEU A 269 3.36 13.40 -2.40
CA LEU A 269 2.17 13.52 -3.24
C LEU A 269 0.90 13.66 -2.39
N LEU A 270 0.77 12.86 -1.33
CA LEU A 270 -0.33 12.96 -0.38
C LEU A 270 -0.36 14.32 0.32
N VAL A 271 0.78 14.80 0.83
CA VAL A 271 0.84 16.11 1.50
C VAL A 271 0.40 17.22 0.54
N MET A 272 0.93 17.27 -0.67
CA MET A 272 0.56 18.30 -1.65
C MET A 272 -0.91 18.21 -2.05
N TRP A 273 -1.41 16.99 -2.28
CA TRP A 273 -2.81 16.79 -2.61
C TRP A 273 -3.74 17.14 -1.45
N SER A 274 -3.34 16.85 -0.20
CA SER A 274 -4.08 17.24 1.01
C SER A 274 -4.15 18.76 1.18
N VAL A 275 -3.06 19.49 0.88
CA VAL A 275 -3.06 20.97 0.89
C VAL A 275 -4.05 21.50 -0.16
N ALA A 276 -4.06 20.94 -1.37
CA ALA A 276 -5.02 21.31 -2.40
C ALA A 276 -6.47 21.03 -1.97
N ILE A 277 -6.73 19.86 -1.36
CA ILE A 277 -8.05 19.52 -0.81
C ILE A 277 -8.46 20.55 0.24
N VAL A 278 -7.60 20.86 1.21
CA VAL A 278 -7.91 21.84 2.28
C VAL A 278 -8.21 23.22 1.70
N LEU A 279 -7.42 23.70 0.75
CA LEU A 279 -7.65 24.99 0.09
C LEU A 279 -9.01 25.02 -0.63
N VAL A 280 -9.32 23.96 -1.38
CA VAL A 280 -10.61 23.83 -2.08
C VAL A 280 -11.76 23.72 -1.09
N SER A 281 -11.61 22.96 0.00
CA SER A 281 -12.62 22.85 1.05
C SER A 281 -12.89 24.19 1.74
N ILE A 282 -11.86 25.00 2.01
CA ILE A 282 -12.02 26.36 2.56
C ILE A 282 -12.80 27.23 1.58
N LEU A 283 -12.44 27.22 0.30
CA LEU A 283 -13.09 28.02 -0.73
C LEU A 283 -14.57 27.64 -0.91
N VAL A 284 -14.85 26.33 -0.90
CA VAL A 284 -16.22 25.80 -0.91
C VAL A 284 -16.99 26.21 0.34
N ALA A 285 -16.37 26.18 1.53
CA ALA A 285 -17.02 26.61 2.77
C ALA A 285 -17.39 28.10 2.75
N PHE A 286 -16.51 28.96 2.23
CA PHE A 286 -16.81 30.38 2.03
C PHE A 286 -17.94 30.59 1.02
N ALA A 287 -17.91 29.86 -0.10
CA ALA A 287 -18.97 29.94 -1.11
C ALA A 287 -20.32 29.49 -0.53
N ALA A 288 -20.34 28.38 0.21
CA ALA A 288 -21.53 27.86 0.89
C ALA A 288 -22.10 28.86 1.91
N TYR A 289 -21.24 29.50 2.71
CA TYR A 289 -21.65 30.52 3.67
C TYR A 289 -22.26 31.75 3.00
N SER A 290 -21.77 32.11 1.80
CA SER A 290 -22.30 33.24 1.03
C SER A 290 -23.60 32.92 0.28
N SER A 291 -23.92 31.64 0.07
CA SER A 291 -25.13 31.21 -0.65
C SER A 291 -26.22 30.78 0.33
N LEU A 292 -27.35 31.49 0.40
CA LEU A 292 -28.49 31.17 1.28
C LEU A 292 -29.27 29.90 0.87
N ASN A 293 -28.85 29.17 -0.17
CA ASN A 293 -29.63 28.08 -0.76
C ASN A 293 -28.88 26.73 -0.68
N SER A 294 -29.22 25.94 0.33
CA SER A 294 -28.61 24.63 0.62
C SER A 294 -28.94 23.55 -0.42
N SER A 295 -29.99 23.72 -1.22
CA SER A 295 -30.47 22.73 -2.20
C SER A 295 -29.53 22.53 -3.40
N SER A 296 -28.70 23.53 -3.73
CA SER A 296 -27.77 23.48 -4.87
C SER A 296 -26.34 23.05 -4.50
N LEU A 297 -26.05 22.80 -3.22
CA LEU A 297 -24.72 22.41 -2.72
C LEU A 297 -24.06 21.24 -3.48
N PRO A 298 -24.77 20.14 -3.81
CA PRO A 298 -24.17 19.02 -4.53
C PRO A 298 -23.64 19.41 -5.90
N LEU A 299 -24.34 20.30 -6.61
CA LEU A 299 -23.95 20.77 -7.94
C LEU A 299 -22.70 21.65 -7.88
N TYR A 300 -22.54 22.43 -6.80
CA TYR A 300 -21.35 23.27 -6.58
C TYR A 300 -20.11 22.50 -6.14
N LEU A 301 -20.27 21.29 -5.58
CA LEU A 301 -19.17 20.43 -5.14
C LEU A 301 -18.51 19.64 -6.29
N LEU A 302 -19.22 19.45 -7.40
CA LEU A 302 -18.77 18.61 -8.51
C LEU A 302 -17.58 19.24 -9.28
N PRO A 303 -17.62 20.52 -9.70
CA PRO A 303 -16.48 21.16 -10.36
C PRO A 303 -15.16 21.14 -9.55
N PRO A 304 -15.14 21.52 -8.25
CA PRO A 304 -13.92 21.46 -7.46
C PRO A 304 -13.40 20.02 -7.26
N ALA A 305 -14.29 19.03 -7.17
CA ALA A 305 -13.88 17.63 -7.10
C ALA A 305 -13.18 17.17 -8.38
N ILE A 306 -13.71 17.52 -9.57
CA ILE A 306 -13.06 17.24 -10.86
C ILE A 306 -11.72 17.94 -10.94
N LEU A 307 -11.64 19.21 -10.52
CA LEU A 307 -10.39 19.97 -10.50
C LEU A 307 -9.33 19.28 -9.64
N LEU A 308 -9.69 18.81 -8.44
CA LEU A 308 -8.78 18.09 -7.54
C LEU A 308 -8.28 16.76 -8.12
N LEU A 309 -9.15 16.04 -8.84
CA LEU A 309 -8.76 14.83 -9.57
C LEU A 309 -7.86 15.14 -10.76
N ALA A 310 -8.16 16.20 -11.52
CA ALA A 310 -7.34 16.64 -12.65
C ALA A 310 -5.95 17.12 -12.19
N LEU A 311 -5.87 17.80 -11.04
CA LEU A 311 -4.63 18.28 -10.44
C LEU A 311 -3.72 17.14 -9.95
N LEU A 312 -4.29 15.98 -9.61
CA LEU A 312 -3.53 14.83 -9.15
C LEU A 312 -2.57 14.31 -10.23
N TRP A 313 -2.94 14.41 -11.51
CA TRP A 313 -2.12 13.99 -12.64
C TRP A 313 -0.78 14.76 -12.75
N PRO A 314 -0.77 16.10 -12.90
CA PRO A 314 0.48 16.87 -12.95
C PRO A 314 1.28 16.78 -11.65
N LEU A 315 0.63 16.72 -10.48
CA LEU A 315 1.32 16.54 -9.20
C LEU A 315 2.07 15.20 -9.14
N ALA A 316 1.44 14.10 -9.55
CA ALA A 316 2.07 12.78 -9.58
C ALA A 316 3.26 12.73 -10.57
N ARG A 317 3.13 13.35 -11.75
CA ARG A 317 4.24 13.46 -12.72
C ARG A 317 5.39 14.32 -12.20
N TRP A 318 5.08 15.37 -11.44
CA TRP A 318 6.09 16.23 -10.85
C TRP A 318 6.86 15.51 -9.73
N CYS A 319 6.15 14.85 -8.80
CA CYS A 319 6.78 14.05 -7.74
C CYS A 319 7.72 12.99 -8.31
N THR A 320 7.23 12.23 -9.29
CA THR A 320 8.02 11.16 -9.91
C THR A 320 9.25 11.70 -10.63
N GLY A 321 9.13 12.85 -11.30
CA GLY A 321 10.27 13.53 -11.93
C GLY A 321 11.38 13.89 -10.94
N TRP A 322 11.02 14.31 -9.72
CA TRP A 322 11.99 14.67 -8.68
C TRP A 322 12.64 13.44 -8.05
N PHE A 323 11.84 12.46 -7.61
CA PHE A 323 12.35 11.30 -6.88
C PHE A 323 13.08 10.28 -7.75
N PHE A 324 12.76 10.23 -9.04
CA PHE A 324 13.37 9.29 -10.00
C PHE A 324 14.26 10.00 -11.04
N ALA A 325 14.67 11.25 -10.80
CA ALA A 325 15.50 12.04 -11.71
C ALA A 325 16.79 11.32 -12.15
N GLU A 326 17.53 10.75 -11.21
CA GLU A 326 18.77 10.00 -11.50
C GLU A 326 18.53 8.79 -12.39
N GLN A 327 17.42 8.08 -12.17
CA GLN A 327 17.07 6.87 -12.92
C GLN A 327 16.59 7.22 -14.34
N LEU A 328 15.93 8.38 -14.49
CA LEU A 328 15.55 8.95 -15.78
C LEU A 328 16.81 9.29 -16.61
N VAL A 329 17.81 9.94 -16.02
CA VAL A 329 19.06 10.32 -16.68
C VAL A 329 19.89 9.08 -17.10
N GLN A 330 19.94 8.04 -16.26
CA GLN A 330 20.64 6.80 -16.58
C GLN A 330 19.99 6.03 -17.74
N SER A 331 18.68 6.18 -17.93
CA SER A 331 17.94 5.52 -19.02
C SER A 331 18.07 6.23 -20.37
N SER A 332 18.36 7.55 -20.38
CA SER A 332 18.55 8.33 -21.62
C SER A 332 19.97 8.27 -22.18
N ALA A 333 20.93 7.71 -21.44
CA ALA A 333 22.32 7.58 -21.86
C ALA A 333 22.62 6.25 -22.59
N ARG A 334 21.59 5.60 -23.14
CA ARG A 334 21.71 4.39 -23.99
C ARG A 334 21.28 4.68 -25.40
#